data_AF-A0A0G4AQ54-F1
#
_entry.id   AF-A0A0G4AQ54-F1
#
_cell.length_a   1.000
_cell.length_b   1.000
_cell.length_c   1.000
_cell.angle_alpha   90.00
_cell.angle_beta   90.00
_cell.angle_gamma   90.00
#
_symmetry.space_group_name_H-M   'P 1'
#
loop_
_entity.id
_entity.type
_entity.pdbx_description
1 polymer ?
#
loop_
_entity_poly.entity_id
_entity_poly.type
_entity_poly.pdbx_seq_one_letter_code
_entity_poly.pdbx_strand_id
1 'polypeptide(L)'
;MTKISFEEKPTPEQIKLYEDGMKHFLQYQKAEIKVVLNELPIIIKTYWNQEHTNTDYHWIEHFLVKTSEIEFEIDNPYREGIDNETLSKEHIWSDAYYIQDQIYKKLKKDPRLERGNSDLYWKLWDLREDQ
;
A
#
# COMPACT_ATOMS: atom_id res chain seq x y z
N MET A 1 -17.70 -12.70 -18.67
CA MET A 1 -16.44 -12.11 -19.21
C MET A 1 -15.48 -12.06 -18.04
N THR A 2 -14.31 -12.68 -18.19
CA THR A 2 -13.31 -12.72 -17.12
C THR A 2 -12.70 -11.33 -16.95
N LYS A 3 -12.66 -10.81 -15.72
CA LYS A 3 -11.95 -9.58 -15.40
C LYS A 3 -10.45 -9.90 -15.32
N ILE A 4 -9.62 -9.06 -15.91
CA ILE A 4 -8.17 -9.16 -15.82
C ILE A 4 -7.65 -7.89 -15.17
N SER A 5 -6.80 -8.02 -14.15
CA SER A 5 -6.20 -6.90 -13.44
C SER A 5 -4.68 -7.04 -13.38
N PHE A 6 -3.98 -5.92 -13.58
CA PHE A 6 -2.52 -5.78 -13.50
C PHE A 6 -1.71 -6.68 -14.44
N GLU A 7 -2.25 -7.03 -15.61
CA GLU A 7 -1.59 -7.93 -16.57
C GLU A 7 -0.15 -7.51 -16.89
N GLU A 8 0.08 -6.20 -17.02
CA GLU A 8 1.39 -5.62 -17.29
C GLU A 8 2.17 -5.30 -16.01
N LYS A 9 3.49 -5.47 -16.07
CA LYS A 9 4.39 -5.08 -14.98
C LYS A 9 4.35 -3.56 -14.78
N PRO A 10 4.24 -3.05 -13.53
CA PRO A 10 4.29 -1.62 -13.27
C PRO A 10 5.56 -0.97 -13.83
N THR A 11 5.41 0.18 -14.46
CA THR A 11 6.58 0.92 -14.98
C THR A 11 7.36 1.60 -13.85
N PRO A 12 8.65 1.91 -14.05
CA PRO A 12 9.42 2.67 -13.07
C PRO A 12 8.77 3.99 -12.66
N GLU A 13 8.11 4.68 -13.60
CA GLU A 13 7.38 5.93 -13.33
C GLU A 13 6.16 5.70 -12.45
N GLN A 14 5.39 4.62 -12.68
CA GLN A 14 4.24 4.27 -11.85
C GLN A 14 4.68 3.93 -10.42
N ILE A 15 5.75 3.13 -10.28
CA ILE A 15 6.31 2.80 -8.96
C ILE A 15 6.74 4.08 -8.25
N LYS A 16 7.47 4.96 -8.94
CA LYS A 16 7.93 6.21 -8.36
C LYS A 16 6.77 7.10 -7.90
N LEU A 17 5.73 7.28 -8.74
CA LEU A 17 4.56 8.07 -8.38
C LEU A 17 3.83 7.49 -7.16
N TYR A 18 3.72 6.17 -7.09
CA TYR A 18 3.14 5.47 -5.96
C TYR A 18 3.97 5.69 -4.69
N GLU A 19 5.28 5.47 -4.73
CA GLU A 19 6.21 5.67 -3.61
C GLU A 19 6.23 7.13 -3.13
N ASP A 20 6.23 8.10 -4.04
CA ASP A 20 6.15 9.53 -3.71
C ASP A 20 4.82 9.88 -3.02
N GLY A 21 3.71 9.28 -3.47
CA GLY A 21 2.41 9.42 -2.82
C GLY A 21 2.39 8.81 -1.41
N MET A 22 2.95 7.62 -1.25
CA MET A 22 3.09 6.95 0.05
C MET A 22 3.96 7.78 1.01
N LYS A 23 5.07 8.32 0.51
CA LYS A 23 5.96 9.22 1.27
C LYS A 23 5.24 10.48 1.73
N HIS A 24 4.36 11.05 0.90
CA HIS A 24 3.55 12.20 1.29
C HIS A 24 2.59 11.86 2.44
N PHE A 25 1.84 10.75 2.34
CA PHE A 25 0.89 10.38 3.39
C PHE A 25 1.55 9.95 4.70
N LEU A 26 2.71 9.30 4.62
CA LEU A 26 3.46 8.79 5.78
C LEU A 26 4.54 9.75 6.28
N GLN A 27 4.52 11.00 5.84
CA GLN A 27 5.55 12.00 6.18
C GLN A 27 5.68 12.23 7.70
N TYR A 28 4.59 12.12 8.45
CA TYR A 28 4.59 12.31 9.90
C TYR A 28 5.23 11.14 10.65
N GLN A 29 5.13 9.93 10.11
CA GLN A 29 5.86 8.76 10.59
C GLN A 29 7.32 8.77 10.10
N LYS A 30 7.70 9.74 9.25
CA LYS A 30 8.99 9.81 8.56
C LYS A 30 9.33 8.47 7.90
N ALA A 31 8.32 7.84 7.30
CA ALA A 31 8.48 6.54 6.69
C ALA A 31 9.00 6.68 5.26
N GLU A 32 9.99 5.86 4.92
CA GLU A 32 10.43 5.61 3.55
C GLU A 32 9.87 4.24 3.15
N ILE A 33 9.15 4.21 2.03
CA ILE A 33 8.55 3.00 1.48
C ILE A 33 9.22 2.71 0.16
N LYS A 34 9.66 1.47 -0.02
CA LYS A 34 10.14 0.97 -1.29
C LYS A 34 9.33 -0.23 -1.71
N VAL A 35 8.84 -0.22 -2.94
CA VAL A 35 8.11 -1.33 -3.56
C VAL A 35 9.12 -2.28 -4.17
N VAL A 36 9.04 -3.55 -3.76
CA VAL A 36 9.84 -4.62 -4.37
C VAL A 36 8.92 -5.46 -5.24
N LEU A 37 9.30 -5.62 -6.50
CA LEU A 37 8.53 -6.36 -7.49
C LEU A 37 9.16 -7.72 -7.76
N ASN A 38 8.31 -8.72 -7.95
CA ASN A 38 8.71 -10.01 -8.47
C ASN A 38 9.31 -9.87 -9.89
N GLU A 39 10.20 -10.80 -10.24
CA GLU A 39 10.69 -10.92 -11.62
C GLU A 39 9.56 -11.28 -12.59
N LEU A 40 8.69 -12.21 -12.18
CA LEU A 40 7.48 -12.66 -12.85
C LEU A 40 6.27 -12.53 -11.92
N PRO A 41 5.06 -12.25 -12.44
CA PRO A 41 3.90 -12.07 -11.59
C PRO A 41 3.44 -13.41 -11.04
N ILE A 42 2.92 -13.40 -9.81
CA ILE A 42 2.15 -14.52 -9.29
C ILE A 42 0.72 -14.37 -9.84
N ILE A 43 0.26 -15.35 -10.63
CA ILE A 43 -1.05 -15.28 -11.26
C ILE A 43 -2.08 -15.95 -10.37
N ILE A 44 -3.06 -15.18 -9.89
CA ILE A 44 -4.19 -15.67 -9.10
C ILE A 44 -5.43 -15.74 -9.99
N LYS A 45 -6.12 -16.88 -9.97
CA LYS A 45 -7.38 -17.08 -10.70
C LYS A 45 -8.51 -17.32 -9.72
N THR A 46 -9.53 -16.48 -9.79
CA THR A 46 -10.72 -16.60 -8.96
C THR A 46 -11.85 -17.26 -9.74
N TYR A 47 -12.53 -18.22 -9.10
CA TYR A 47 -13.65 -18.95 -9.67
C TYR A 47 -14.91 -18.77 -8.83
N TRP A 48 -16.04 -18.53 -9.48
CA TRP A 48 -17.37 -18.48 -8.86
C TRP A 48 -18.28 -19.49 -9.55
N ASN A 49 -18.94 -20.36 -8.79
CA ASN A 49 -19.74 -21.46 -9.35
C ASN A 49 -19.00 -22.28 -10.43
N GLN A 50 -17.70 -22.53 -10.24
CA GLN A 50 -16.79 -23.21 -11.19
C GLN A 50 -16.50 -22.44 -12.48
N GLU A 51 -17.04 -21.23 -12.66
CA GLU A 51 -16.70 -20.35 -13.77
C GLU A 51 -15.56 -19.41 -13.39
N HIS A 52 -14.63 -19.19 -14.32
CA HIS A 52 -13.49 -18.30 -14.13
C HIS A 52 -13.94 -16.83 -14.20
N THR A 53 -13.89 -16.14 -13.06
CA THR A 53 -14.36 -14.75 -12.96
C THR A 53 -13.23 -13.74 -13.07
N ASN A 54 -12.10 -13.94 -12.40
CA ASN A 54 -11.01 -12.97 -12.36
C ASN A 54 -9.64 -13.62 -12.59
N THR A 55 -8.73 -12.89 -13.22
CA THR A 55 -7.28 -13.17 -13.22
C THR A 55 -6.55 -11.93 -12.74
N ASP A 56 -5.81 -12.09 -11.66
CA ASP A 56 -5.07 -11.01 -11.03
C ASP A 56 -3.57 -11.35 -11.08
N TYR A 57 -2.77 -10.38 -11.53
CA TYR A 57 -1.32 -10.54 -11.71
C TYR A 57 -0.60 -9.80 -10.59
N HIS A 58 -0.10 -10.56 -9.62
CA HIS A 58 0.53 -10.01 -8.43
C HIS A 58 2.00 -9.72 -8.70
N TRP A 59 2.31 -8.45 -8.95
CA TRP A 59 3.66 -8.00 -9.23
C TRP A 59 4.42 -7.62 -7.97
N ILE A 60 3.73 -7.16 -6.93
CA ILE A 60 4.37 -6.72 -5.70
C ILE A 60 4.74 -7.94 -4.85
N GLU A 61 6.02 -8.07 -4.54
CA GLU A 61 6.52 -9.13 -3.65
C GLU A 61 6.32 -8.71 -2.19
N HIS A 62 6.88 -7.55 -1.85
CA HIS A 62 6.79 -6.97 -0.51
C HIS A 62 7.00 -5.45 -0.57
N PHE A 63 6.66 -4.79 0.53
CA PHE A 63 7.10 -3.42 0.80
C PHE A 63 8.22 -3.42 1.83
N LEU A 64 9.31 -2.70 1.53
CA LEU A 64 10.32 -2.37 2.53
C LEU A 64 9.89 -1.07 3.20
N VAL A 65 9.70 -1.13 4.51
CA VAL A 65 9.25 -0.01 5.34
C VAL A 65 10.38 0.38 6.28
N LYS A 66 10.82 1.63 6.18
CA LYS A 66 11.87 2.18 7.03
C LYS A 66 11.41 3.45 7.72
N THR A 67 11.68 3.55 9.01
CA THR A 67 11.51 4.78 9.82
C THR A 67 12.81 5.04 10.58
N SER A 68 12.84 6.09 11.41
CA SER A 68 13.99 6.30 12.31
C SER A 68 14.11 5.26 13.44
N GLU A 69 13.03 4.54 13.76
CA GLU A 69 12.98 3.62 14.91
C GLU A 69 13.02 2.14 14.49
N ILE A 70 12.46 1.80 13.32
CA ILE A 70 12.29 0.42 12.85
C ILE A 70 12.49 0.32 11.34
N GLU A 71 12.89 -0.88 10.90
CA GLU A 71 12.95 -1.31 9.51
C GLU A 71 12.37 -2.73 9.42
N PHE A 72 11.43 -2.95 8.51
CA PHE A 72 10.77 -4.25 8.34
C PHE A 72 10.14 -4.40 6.96
N GLU A 73 9.84 -5.65 6.62
CA GLU A 73 9.16 -6.02 5.38
C GLU A 73 7.68 -6.27 5.67
N ILE A 74 6.84 -5.85 4.74
CA ILE A 74 5.44 -6.24 4.66
C ILE A 74 5.31 -7.21 3.50
N ASP A 75 5.32 -8.50 3.84
CA ASP A 75 5.08 -9.57 2.89
C ASP A 75 3.61 -9.58 2.45
N ASN A 76 3.38 -9.87 1.17
CA ASN A 76 2.04 -10.00 0.60
C ASN A 76 1.13 -8.80 0.94
N PRO A 77 1.50 -7.58 0.50
CA PRO A 77 0.66 -6.42 0.72
C PRO A 77 -0.71 -6.64 0.07
N TYR A 78 -1.75 -6.01 0.64
CA TYR A 78 -3.11 -6.06 0.09
C TYR A 78 -3.18 -5.65 -1.39
N ARG A 79 -2.19 -4.88 -1.86
CA ARG A 79 -2.04 -4.40 -3.23
C ARG A 79 -1.41 -5.47 -4.12
N GLU A 80 -2.14 -5.87 -5.16
CA GLU A 80 -1.70 -6.89 -6.11
C GLU A 80 -0.75 -6.31 -7.18
N GLY A 81 -1.02 -5.10 -7.65
CA GLY A 81 -0.20 -4.39 -8.63
C GLY A 81 -0.36 -2.88 -8.59
N ILE A 82 0.37 -2.18 -9.46
CA ILE A 82 0.31 -0.72 -9.60
C ILE A 82 0.02 -0.39 -11.07
N ASP A 83 -1.08 0.32 -11.29
CA ASP A 83 -1.52 0.90 -12.56
C ASP A 83 -2.08 2.32 -12.37
N ASN A 84 -2.61 2.92 -13.43
CA ASN A 84 -3.15 4.28 -13.37
C ASN A 84 -4.36 4.44 -12.44
N GLU A 85 -5.13 3.37 -12.17
CA GLU A 85 -6.26 3.41 -11.25
C GLU A 85 -5.77 3.39 -9.78
N THR A 86 -4.78 2.55 -9.49
CA THR A 86 -4.17 2.48 -8.14
C THR A 86 -3.36 3.73 -7.78
N LEU A 87 -2.96 4.54 -8.76
CA LEU A 87 -2.30 5.83 -8.52
C LEU A 87 -3.28 6.93 -8.07
N SER A 88 -4.56 6.61 -7.90
CA SER A 88 -5.50 7.55 -7.30
C SER A 88 -5.13 7.85 -5.84
N LYS A 89 -5.42 9.09 -5.41
CA LYS A 89 -5.18 9.54 -4.03
C LYS A 89 -5.82 8.59 -3.00
N GLU A 90 -7.03 8.11 -3.27
CA GLU A 90 -7.78 7.24 -2.36
C GLU A 90 -7.11 5.87 -2.19
N HIS A 91 -6.65 5.26 -3.29
CA HIS A 91 -5.96 3.97 -3.23
C HIS A 91 -4.64 4.06 -2.49
N ILE A 92 -3.82 5.08 -2.81
CA ILE A 92 -2.54 5.32 -2.12
C ILE A 92 -2.78 5.61 -0.63
N TRP A 93 -3.80 6.41 -0.30
CA TRP A 93 -4.14 6.70 1.10
C TRP A 93 -4.52 5.43 1.86
N SER A 94 -5.32 4.54 1.25
CA SER A 94 -5.72 3.27 1.86
C SER A 94 -4.52 2.37 2.16
N ASP A 95 -3.52 2.34 1.27
CA ASP A 95 -2.30 1.59 1.51
C ASP A 95 -1.43 2.24 2.58
N ALA A 96 -1.31 3.56 2.55
CA ALA A 96 -0.58 4.31 3.57
C ALA A 96 -1.16 4.05 4.96
N TYR A 97 -2.49 4.06 5.08
CA TYR A 97 -3.18 3.71 6.32
C TYR A 97 -2.79 2.29 6.80
N TYR A 98 -2.83 1.29 5.91
CA TYR A 98 -2.42 -0.07 6.27
C TYR A 98 -0.96 -0.15 6.73
N ILE A 99 -0.04 0.54 6.03
CA ILE A 99 1.38 0.58 6.43
C ILE A 99 1.56 1.28 7.77
N GLN A 100 0.83 2.38 8.02
CA GLN A 100 0.83 3.08 9.30
C GLN A 100 0.42 2.14 10.45
N ASP A 101 -0.62 1.32 10.25
CA ASP A 101 -1.04 0.31 11.22
C ASP A 101 0.09 -0.70 11.50
N GLN A 102 0.79 -1.16 10.47
CA GLN A 102 1.94 -2.06 10.66
C GLN A 102 3.09 -1.39 11.42
N ILE A 103 3.39 -0.11 11.14
CA ILE A 103 4.40 0.67 11.87
C ILE A 103 4.04 0.74 13.35
N TYR A 104 2.80 1.11 13.68
CA TYR A 104 2.36 1.25 15.07
C TYR A 104 2.39 -0.08 15.81
N LYS A 105 1.93 -1.16 15.15
CA LYS A 105 2.00 -2.52 15.68
C LYS A 105 3.44 -2.94 15.97
N LYS A 106 4.40 -2.67 15.07
CA LYS A 106 5.82 -2.99 15.26
C LYS A 106 6.45 -2.17 16.39
N LEU A 107 6.08 -0.90 16.52
CA LEU A 107 6.50 -0.03 17.63
C LEU A 107 5.78 -0.33 18.95
N LYS A 108 4.79 -1.24 18.95
CA LYS A 108 3.90 -1.53 20.09
C LYS A 108 3.23 -0.26 20.61
N LYS A 109 2.90 0.67 19.71
CA LYS A 109 2.15 1.89 20.00
C LYS A 109 0.67 1.61 19.75
N ASP A 110 -0.17 2.00 20.70
CA ASP A 110 -1.63 1.95 20.57
C ASP A 110 -2.12 3.36 20.22
N PRO A 111 -2.60 3.60 18.99
CA PRO A 111 -3.19 4.87 18.64
C PRO A 111 -4.52 4.98 19.41
N ARG A 112 -4.49 5.63 20.58
CA ARG A 112 -5.71 5.82 21.40
C ARG A 112 -6.84 6.34 20.50
N LEU A 113 -8.00 5.67 20.58
CA LEU A 113 -9.20 5.80 19.74
C LEU A 113 -9.78 7.22 19.59
N GLU A 114 -9.26 8.22 20.30
CA GLU A 114 -9.75 9.60 20.25
C GLU A 114 -8.92 10.45 19.30
N ARG A 115 -9.59 10.90 18.22
CA ARG A 115 -9.14 11.91 17.27
C ARG A 115 -8.95 13.24 18.01
N GLY A 116 -7.79 13.44 18.62
CA GLY A 116 -7.53 14.62 19.46
C GLY A 116 -6.18 14.67 20.18
N ASN A 117 -5.45 13.56 20.25
CA ASN A 117 -4.10 13.56 20.83
C ASN A 117 -3.04 14.07 19.84
N SER A 118 -1.91 14.56 20.38
CA SER A 118 -0.67 14.87 19.66
C SER A 118 -0.03 13.67 18.94
N ASP A 119 -0.75 12.57 18.81
CA ASP A 119 -0.29 11.37 18.14
C ASP A 119 -0.29 11.61 16.63
N LEU A 120 0.84 11.33 16.01
CA LEU A 120 1.05 11.46 14.58
C LEU A 120 0.19 10.47 13.77
N TYR A 121 -0.44 9.50 14.42
CA TYR A 121 -1.35 8.56 13.80
C TYR A 121 -2.47 9.26 13.04
N TRP A 122 -3.14 10.20 13.71
CA TRP A 122 -4.29 10.90 13.14
C TRP A 122 -3.92 11.91 12.05
N LYS A 123 -2.64 12.27 11.91
CA LYS A 123 -2.17 13.21 10.89
C LYS A 123 -2.35 12.70 9.47
N LEU A 124 -2.36 11.38 9.26
CA LEU A 124 -2.68 10.78 7.96
C LEU A 124 -4.14 11.03 7.54
N TRP A 125 -5.05 11.20 8.51
CA TRP A 125 -6.46 11.52 8.24
C TRP A 125 -6.65 12.98 7.85
N ASP A 126 -5.88 13.90 8.45
CA ASP A 126 -5.88 15.31 8.07
C ASP A 126 -5.49 15.47 6.58
N LEU A 127 -4.49 14.71 6.11
CA LEU A 127 -4.07 14.70 4.70
C LEU A 127 -5.13 14.10 3.74
N ARG A 128 -6.06 13.30 4.27
CA ARG A 128 -7.21 12.80 3.49
C ARG A 128 -8.21 13.93 3.25
N GLU A 129 -8.56 14.65 4.32
CA GLU A 129 -9.65 15.63 4.40
C GLU A 129 -9.29 17.03 3.87
N ASP A 130 -8.02 17.37 3.67
CA ASP A 130 -7.57 18.65 3.08
C ASP A 130 -7.95 18.83 1.58
N GLN A 131 -9.06 18.23 1.12
CA GLN A 131 -9.62 18.34 -0.24
C GLN A 131 -11.15 18.34 -0.25
#